data_AF-A0A2D8XM04-F1
#
_entry.id   AF-A0A2D8XM04-F1
#
_cell.length_a   1.000
_cell.length_b   1.000
_cell.length_c   1.000
_cell.angle_alpha   90.00
_cell.angle_beta   90.00
_cell.angle_gamma   90.00
#
_symmetry.space_group_name_H-M   'P 1'
#
loop_
_entity.id
_entity.type
_entity.pdbx_description
1 polymer ?
#
loop_
_entity_poly.entity_id
_entity_poly.type
_entity_poly.pdbx_seq_one_letter_code
_entity_poly.pdbx_strand_id
1 'polypeptide(L)'
;MDELKTELDNLSFPTQKRKNISKKKCDGFVLGYIIPRGKGRWTGTEPRLSSKSTQEKYIKIYNLLKQIAPPNFEYTSIQVNKNVKCGKHIDRYNKKDSAIIGLGDYTDGSLRIYDKKNNYEDIDIKNKFYIFNGSNYHETLDWTGTRYSVVYFSLK
;
A
#
# COMPACT_ATOMS: atom_id res chain seq x y z
N MET A 1 -17.15 -6.02 -0.56
CA MET A 1 -15.75 -6.28 -0.13
C MET A 1 -15.35 -7.74 -0.35
N ASP A 2 -16.28 -8.69 -0.20
CA ASP A 2 -16.00 -10.13 -0.34
C ASP A 2 -15.44 -10.52 -1.70
N GLU A 3 -15.95 -9.94 -2.79
CA GLU A 3 -15.40 -10.20 -4.13
C GLU A 3 -13.94 -9.78 -4.25
N LEU A 4 -13.59 -8.57 -3.78
CA LEU A 4 -12.20 -8.09 -3.79
C LEU A 4 -11.29 -9.02 -2.97
N LYS A 5 -11.78 -9.47 -1.81
CA LYS A 5 -11.04 -10.43 -0.97
C LYS A 5 -10.77 -11.74 -1.73
N THR A 6 -11.79 -12.32 -2.37
CA THR A 6 -11.65 -13.53 -3.19
C THR A 6 -10.61 -13.35 -4.30
N GLU A 7 -10.64 -12.23 -5.01
CA GLU A 7 -9.64 -11.93 -6.05
C GLU A 7 -8.23 -11.80 -5.48
N LEU A 8 -8.06 -11.20 -4.30
CA LEU A 8 -6.75 -11.07 -3.62
C LEU A 8 -6.25 -12.42 -3.08
N ASP A 9 -7.14 -13.26 -2.57
CA ASP A 9 -6.81 -14.60 -2.06
C ASP A 9 -6.33 -15.51 -3.19
N ASN A 10 -6.96 -15.44 -4.37
CA ASN A 10 -6.63 -16.23 -5.55
C ASN A 10 -5.40 -15.70 -6.32
N LEU A 11 -4.97 -14.46 -6.05
CA LEU A 11 -3.85 -13.87 -6.76
C LEU A 11 -2.50 -14.41 -6.27
N SER A 12 -1.67 -14.86 -7.21
CA SER A 12 -0.24 -15.05 -6.96
C SER A 12 0.46 -13.69 -6.92
N PHE A 13 0.79 -13.22 -5.72
CA PHE A 13 1.44 -11.92 -5.54
C PHE A 13 2.89 -11.95 -6.04
N PRO A 14 3.34 -10.92 -6.77
CA PRO A 14 4.74 -10.79 -7.11
C PRO A 14 5.54 -10.40 -5.86
N THR A 15 6.71 -10.99 -5.73
CA THR A 15 7.64 -10.69 -4.63
C THR A 15 8.58 -9.55 -5.01
N GLN A 16 8.77 -8.60 -4.09
CA GLN A 16 9.61 -7.42 -4.25
C GLN A 16 10.56 -7.23 -3.06
N LYS A 17 11.72 -6.61 -3.32
CA LYS A 17 12.68 -6.25 -2.27
C LYS A 17 12.50 -4.79 -1.88
N ARG A 18 11.88 -4.52 -0.73
CA ARG A 18 11.69 -3.16 -0.20
C ARG A 18 12.51 -2.95 1.07
N LYS A 19 13.82 -2.72 0.88
CA LYS A 19 14.81 -2.59 1.97
C LYS A 19 14.45 -1.52 3.02
N ASN A 20 13.72 -0.49 2.62
CA ASN A 20 13.34 0.62 3.50
C ASN A 20 12.24 0.26 4.50
N ILE A 21 11.44 -0.79 4.23
CA ILE A 21 10.32 -1.19 5.09
C ILE A 21 10.51 -2.58 5.71
N SER A 22 11.30 -3.45 5.08
CA SER A 22 11.56 -4.81 5.57
C SER A 22 12.91 -5.32 5.10
N LYS A 23 13.56 -6.11 5.96
CA LYS A 23 14.78 -6.86 5.63
C LYS A 23 14.47 -8.06 4.72
N LYS A 24 13.24 -8.59 4.79
CA LYS A 24 12.78 -9.74 4.01
C LYS A 24 12.16 -9.28 2.69
N LYS A 25 12.10 -10.20 1.73
CA LYS A 25 11.28 -10.01 0.53
C LYS A 25 9.81 -9.89 0.96
N CYS A 26 9.07 -9.06 0.24
CA CYS A 26 7.69 -8.70 0.56
C CYS A 26 6.81 -8.96 -0.66
N ASP A 27 5.61 -9.46 -0.45
CA ASP A 27 4.65 -9.69 -1.53
C ASP A 27 3.78 -8.46 -1.73
N GLY A 28 3.82 -7.88 -2.93
CA GLY A 28 3.09 -6.66 -3.23
C GLY A 28 3.36 -6.10 -4.61
N PHE A 29 2.47 -5.23 -5.06
CA PHE A 29 2.52 -4.58 -6.38
C PHE A 29 1.88 -3.20 -6.33
N VAL A 30 2.12 -2.42 -7.38
CA VAL A 30 1.52 -1.09 -7.56
C VAL A 30 0.64 -1.10 -8.79
N LEU A 31 -0.56 -0.55 -8.65
CA LEU A 31 -1.50 -0.20 -9.71
C LEU A 31 -1.55 1.32 -9.87
N GLY A 32 -2.02 1.80 -11.02
CA GLY A 32 -1.99 3.21 -11.40
C GLY A 32 -0.60 3.64 -11.89
N TYR A 33 -0.28 4.91 -11.71
CA TYR A 33 0.96 5.51 -12.18
C TYR A 33 2.13 5.18 -11.25
N ILE A 34 3.33 5.11 -11.79
CA ILE A 34 4.60 4.95 -11.07
C ILE A 34 5.63 5.91 -11.63
N ILE A 35 6.53 6.40 -10.78
CA ILE A 35 7.73 7.11 -11.22
C ILE A 35 8.87 6.07 -11.31
N PRO A 36 9.43 5.79 -12.49
CA PRO A 36 10.62 4.96 -12.60
C PRO A 36 11.78 5.66 -11.88
N ARG A 37 12.46 4.94 -10.97
CA ARG A 37 13.59 5.49 -10.18
C ARG A 37 14.90 4.72 -10.41
N GLY A 38 15.09 4.17 -11.61
CA GLY A 38 16.20 3.28 -11.93
C GLY A 38 17.24 3.86 -12.88
N LYS A 39 18.47 3.34 -12.79
CA LYS A 39 19.47 3.33 -13.86
C LYS A 39 19.19 2.09 -14.73
N GLY A 40 18.64 2.26 -15.92
CA GLY A 40 18.28 1.18 -16.84
C GLY A 40 17.78 1.75 -18.18
N ARG A 41 17.14 0.94 -19.02
CA ARG A 41 16.60 1.38 -20.35
C ARG A 41 15.66 2.60 -20.26
N TRP A 42 15.11 2.87 -19.08
CA TRP A 42 14.22 3.99 -18.83
C TRP A 42 14.87 4.95 -17.83
N THR A 43 15.45 6.02 -18.36
CA THR A 43 15.98 7.16 -17.60
C THR A 43 14.95 8.28 -17.66
N GLY A 44 14.33 8.63 -16.52
CA GLY A 44 13.37 9.74 -16.47
C GLY A 44 12.51 9.74 -15.21
N THR A 45 11.94 10.90 -14.89
CA THR A 45 11.02 11.09 -13.74
C THR A 45 9.56 11.16 -14.15
N GLU A 46 9.26 10.98 -15.44
CA GLU A 46 7.90 11.06 -15.95
C GLU A 46 7.04 9.91 -15.41
N PRO A 47 5.87 10.21 -14.82
CA PRO A 47 4.92 9.20 -14.38
C PRO A 47 4.47 8.32 -15.55
N ARG A 48 4.41 7.01 -15.32
CA ARG A 48 3.94 6.03 -16.30
C ARG A 48 3.01 5.02 -15.67
N LEU A 49 2.09 4.48 -16.45
CA LEU A 49 1.21 3.43 -15.95
C LEU A 49 2.03 2.17 -15.62
N SER A 50 1.84 1.63 -14.41
CA SER A 50 2.42 0.35 -14.02
C SER A 50 1.96 -0.75 -14.97
N SER A 51 2.87 -1.63 -15.40
CA SER A 51 2.52 -2.78 -16.24
C SER A 51 1.52 -3.72 -15.56
N LYS A 52 1.41 -3.67 -14.24
CA LYS A 52 0.41 -4.41 -13.47
C LYS A 52 -0.99 -3.88 -13.70
N SER A 53 -1.14 -2.59 -13.95
CA SER A 53 -2.44 -1.94 -14.20
C SER A 53 -3.08 -2.36 -15.53
N THR A 54 -2.31 -2.94 -16.45
CA THR A 54 -2.79 -3.35 -17.79
C THR A 54 -2.84 -4.87 -17.97
N GLN A 55 -2.35 -5.63 -17.00
CA GLN A 55 -2.36 -7.09 -17.05
C GLN A 55 -3.73 -7.62 -16.64
N GLU A 56 -4.32 -8.49 -17.45
CA GLU A 56 -5.68 -9.04 -17.29
C GLU A 56 -5.98 -9.47 -15.84
N LYS A 57 -5.08 -10.24 -15.23
CA LYS A 57 -5.21 -10.73 -13.84
C LYS A 57 -5.30 -9.66 -12.75
N TYR A 58 -4.99 -8.40 -13.04
CA TYR A 58 -5.13 -7.29 -12.08
C TYR A 58 -6.22 -6.29 -12.47
N ILE A 59 -6.80 -6.35 -13.67
CA ILE A 59 -7.80 -5.38 -14.13
C ILE A 59 -9.01 -5.39 -13.20
N LYS A 60 -9.50 -6.60 -12.87
CA LYS A 60 -10.64 -6.76 -11.97
C LYS A 60 -10.35 -6.21 -10.57
N ILE A 61 -9.22 -6.59 -9.98
CA ILE A 61 -8.74 -6.07 -8.69
C ILE A 61 -8.63 -4.54 -8.73
N TYR A 62 -8.06 -3.99 -9.80
CA TYR A 62 -7.88 -2.55 -9.93
C TYR A 62 -9.23 -1.81 -9.96
N ASN A 63 -10.20 -2.33 -10.71
CA ASN A 63 -11.54 -1.74 -10.77
C ASN A 63 -12.25 -1.81 -9.40
N LEU A 64 -12.18 -2.95 -8.72
CA LEU A 64 -12.76 -3.11 -7.37
C LEU A 64 -12.10 -2.14 -6.36
N LEU A 65 -10.78 -1.98 -6.43
CA LEU A 65 -10.05 -1.03 -5.58
C LEU A 65 -10.42 0.43 -5.87
N LYS A 66 -10.72 0.78 -7.12
CA LYS A 66 -11.21 2.12 -7.47
C LYS A 66 -12.61 2.37 -6.89
N GLN A 67 -13.49 1.36 -6.91
CA GLN A 67 -14.85 1.48 -6.40
C GLN A 67 -14.90 1.70 -4.88
N ILE A 68 -13.97 1.09 -4.14
CA ILE A 68 -13.90 1.26 -2.68
C ILE A 68 -13.00 2.41 -2.25
N ALA A 69 -12.41 3.17 -3.19
CA ALA A 69 -11.50 4.25 -2.83
C ALA A 69 -12.19 5.26 -1.88
N PRO A 70 -11.45 5.90 -0.96
CA PRO A 70 -12.06 6.84 -0.03
C PRO A 70 -12.69 8.01 -0.80
N PRO A 71 -13.91 8.45 -0.43
CA PRO A 71 -14.60 9.51 -1.15
C PRO A 71 -13.79 10.80 -1.07
N ASN A 72 -13.74 11.54 -2.19
CA ASN A 72 -13.01 12.81 -2.31
C ASN A 72 -11.50 12.74 -2.02
N PHE A 73 -10.90 11.54 -2.05
CA PHE A 73 -9.45 11.39 -1.91
C PHE A 73 -8.78 11.29 -3.27
N GLU A 74 -7.90 12.24 -3.58
CA GLU A 74 -7.13 12.22 -4.83
C GLU A 74 -5.94 11.27 -4.73
N TYR A 75 -5.80 10.36 -5.70
CA TYR A 75 -4.67 9.46 -5.80
C TYR A 75 -4.30 9.19 -7.25
N THR A 76 -3.03 8.89 -7.49
CA THR A 76 -2.54 8.46 -8.81
C THR A 76 -2.20 6.97 -8.83
N SER A 77 -2.05 6.38 -7.65
CA SER A 77 -1.38 5.09 -7.47
C SER A 77 -1.99 4.34 -6.29
N ILE A 78 -2.03 3.00 -6.40
CA ILE A 78 -2.50 2.10 -5.35
C ILE A 78 -1.44 1.04 -5.10
N GLN A 79 -0.84 1.02 -3.92
CA GLN A 79 0.05 -0.05 -3.46
C GLN A 79 -0.79 -1.12 -2.76
N VAL A 80 -0.65 -2.37 -3.19
CA VAL A 80 -1.27 -3.53 -2.54
C VAL A 80 -0.16 -4.40 -1.97
N ASN A 81 -0.25 -4.76 -0.70
CA ASN A 81 0.68 -5.68 -0.03
C ASN A 81 -0.07 -6.86 0.59
N LYS A 82 0.54 -8.05 0.57
CA LYS A 82 0.05 -9.27 1.25
C LYS A 82 1.03 -9.67 2.35
N ASN A 83 0.54 -9.74 3.58
CA ASN A 83 1.29 -10.18 4.77
C ASN A 83 2.64 -9.45 4.98
N VAL A 84 2.69 -8.15 4.69
CA VAL A 84 3.91 -7.34 4.83
C VAL A 84 3.93 -6.63 6.18
N LYS A 85 4.90 -7.00 7.02
CA LYS A 85 5.20 -6.29 8.27
C LYS A 85 6.21 -5.20 7.96
N CYS A 86 5.75 -3.95 7.92
CA CYS A 86 6.60 -2.79 7.76
C CYS A 86 7.21 -2.44 9.13
N GLY A 87 8.54 -2.43 9.24
CA GLY A 87 9.19 -1.82 10.41
C GLY A 87 9.07 -0.30 10.38
N LYS A 88 9.38 0.35 11.51
CA LYS A 88 9.38 1.82 11.64
C LYS A 88 10.15 2.52 10.52
N HIS A 89 9.45 3.28 9.69
CA HIS A 89 10.01 4.02 8.57
C HIS A 89 9.21 5.30 8.27
N ILE A 90 9.76 6.12 7.39
CA ILE A 90 9.05 7.23 6.73
C ILE A 90 9.01 6.98 5.23
N ASP A 91 7.94 7.45 4.60
CA ASP A 91 7.88 7.55 3.15
C ASP A 91 8.59 8.82 2.70
N ARG A 92 9.91 8.72 2.50
CA ARG A 92 10.80 9.84 2.14
C ARG A 92 10.30 10.69 0.96
N TYR A 93 9.55 10.07 0.04
CA TYR A 93 9.05 10.73 -1.16
C TYR A 93 7.55 11.07 -1.10
N ASN A 94 6.94 10.95 0.08
CA ASN A 94 5.56 11.36 0.28
C ASN A 94 5.44 12.88 0.02
N LYS A 95 4.43 13.27 -0.77
CA LYS A 95 4.18 14.67 -1.13
C LYS A 95 2.84 15.18 -0.59
N LYS A 96 1.88 14.28 -0.44
CA LYS A 96 0.52 14.52 0.05
C LYS A 96 0.15 13.42 1.04
N ASP A 97 -0.93 13.58 1.77
CA ASP A 97 -1.43 12.49 2.61
C ASP A 97 -1.73 11.24 1.76
N SER A 98 -1.64 10.09 2.42
CA SER A 98 -1.98 8.79 1.86
C SER A 98 -3.20 8.24 2.60
N ALA A 99 -4.06 7.51 1.90
CA ALA A 99 -5.16 6.78 2.51
C ALA A 99 -4.81 5.30 2.56
N ILE A 100 -5.02 4.65 3.70
CA ILE A 100 -4.73 3.23 3.91
C ILE A 100 -5.95 2.50 4.44
N ILE A 101 -6.13 1.27 3.98
CA ILE A 101 -7.12 0.32 4.49
C ILE A 101 -6.49 -1.06 4.63
N GLY A 102 -6.85 -1.78 5.70
CA GLY A 102 -6.51 -3.17 5.92
C GLY A 102 -7.67 -4.09 5.56
N LEU A 103 -7.41 -5.13 4.78
CA LEU A 103 -8.40 -6.10 4.31
C LEU A 103 -7.97 -7.53 4.63
N GLY A 104 -8.90 -8.48 4.58
CA GLY A 104 -8.66 -9.91 4.78
C GLY A 104 -9.03 -10.42 6.17
N ASP A 105 -8.81 -11.71 6.36
CA ASP A 105 -9.15 -12.43 7.59
C ASP A 105 -7.94 -12.41 8.54
N TYR A 106 -7.76 -11.27 9.21
CA TYR A 106 -6.71 -11.09 10.20
C TYR A 106 -7.23 -10.49 11.51
N THR A 107 -6.48 -10.72 12.59
CA THR A 107 -6.73 -10.15 13.92
C THR A 107 -5.50 -9.36 14.34
N ASP A 108 -5.71 -8.21 15.01
CA ASP A 108 -4.68 -7.21 15.37
C ASP A 108 -4.05 -6.52 14.15
N GLY A 109 -2.76 -6.16 14.19
CA GLY A 109 -2.07 -5.56 13.05
C GLY A 109 -2.36 -4.09 12.80
N SER A 110 -2.62 -3.34 13.87
CA SER A 110 -2.81 -1.88 13.83
C SER A 110 -1.64 -1.18 13.14
N LEU A 111 -1.95 -0.04 12.51
CA LEU A 111 -0.95 0.90 12.03
C LEU A 111 -0.52 1.78 13.20
N ARG A 112 0.74 1.70 13.60
CA ARG A 112 1.31 2.60 14.61
C ARG A 112 1.90 3.82 13.94
N ILE A 113 1.47 5.01 14.34
CA ILE A 113 1.96 6.29 13.82
C ILE A 113 2.61 7.06 14.95
N TYR A 114 3.79 7.63 14.68
CA TYR A 114 4.58 8.39 15.64
C TYR A 114 4.51 9.89 15.36
N ASP A 115 4.40 10.69 16.42
CA ASP A 115 4.59 12.14 16.35
C ASP A 115 6.09 12.51 16.35
N LYS A 116 6.37 13.82 16.25
CA LYS A 116 7.75 14.35 16.28
C LYS A 116 8.46 14.15 17.64
N LYS A 117 7.70 13.94 18.71
CA LYS A 117 8.20 13.67 20.06
C LYS A 117 8.34 12.17 20.35
N ASN A 118 8.11 11.33 19.34
CA ASN A 118 8.16 9.87 19.43
C ASN A 118 7.05 9.25 20.31
N ASN A 119 5.99 10.00 20.62
CA ASN A 119 4.73 9.42 21.10
C ASN A 119 4.07 8.69 19.93
N TYR A 120 3.20 7.72 20.22
CA TYR A 120 2.52 6.95 19.20
C TYR A 120 1.02 6.80 19.43
N GLU A 121 0.31 6.58 18.33
CA GLU A 121 -1.08 6.17 18.29
C GLU A 121 -1.21 4.89 17.46
N ASP A 122 -2.01 3.93 17.94
CA ASP A 122 -2.28 2.67 17.26
C ASP A 122 -3.66 2.73 16.60
N ILE A 123 -3.68 2.70 15.27
CA ILE A 123 -4.89 2.86 14.47
C ILE A 123 -5.35 1.50 13.94
N ASP A 124 -6.59 1.12 14.27
CA ASP A 124 -7.28 0.01 13.60
C ASP A 124 -7.73 0.42 12.20
N ILE A 125 -7.14 -0.21 11.19
CA ILE A 125 -7.46 0.01 9.78
C ILE A 125 -8.25 -1.15 9.16
N LYS A 126 -8.71 -2.13 9.95
CA LYS A 126 -9.45 -3.29 9.42
C LYS A 126 -10.80 -2.84 8.89
N ASN A 127 -10.96 -2.94 7.57
CA ASN A 127 -12.12 -2.51 6.81
C ASN A 127 -12.49 -1.03 7.01
N LYS A 128 -11.52 -0.20 7.44
CA LYS A 128 -11.69 1.23 7.70
C LYS A 128 -10.56 2.00 7.05
N PHE A 129 -10.91 3.06 6.32
CA PHE A 129 -9.91 3.98 5.80
C PHE A 129 -9.34 4.84 6.92
N TYR A 130 -8.03 5.04 6.86
CA TYR A 130 -7.34 6.06 7.63
C TYR A 130 -6.48 6.91 6.70
N ILE A 131 -6.58 8.23 6.85
CA ILE A 131 -5.78 9.19 6.09
C ILE A 131 -4.63 9.63 6.98
N PHE A 132 -3.40 9.51 6.48
CA PHE A 132 -2.21 9.82 7.25
C PHE A 132 -1.12 10.48 6.41
N ASN A 133 -0.28 11.25 7.09
CA ASN A 133 0.92 11.79 6.49
C ASN A 133 2.06 10.77 6.56
N GLY A 134 2.41 10.16 5.43
CA GLY A 134 3.50 9.18 5.31
C GLY A 134 4.90 9.73 5.62
N SER A 135 5.05 11.06 5.78
CA SER A 135 6.29 11.66 6.28
C SER A 135 6.47 11.52 7.79
N ASN A 136 5.43 11.13 8.52
CA ASN A 136 5.54 10.72 9.92
C ASN A 136 6.04 9.28 10.00
N TYR A 137 6.80 8.96 11.06
CA TYR A 137 7.24 7.59 11.28
C TYR A 137 6.03 6.69 11.50
N HIS A 138 6.04 5.52 10.88
CA HIS A 138 4.96 4.56 11.04
C HIS A 138 5.44 3.12 10.84
N GLU A 139 4.71 2.17 11.43
CA GLU A 139 4.98 0.74 11.33
C GLU A 139 3.70 -0.11 11.44
N THR A 140 3.82 -1.39 11.09
CA THR A 140 2.74 -2.37 11.24
C THR A 140 3.01 -3.21 12.49
N LEU A 141 2.06 -3.24 13.42
CA LEU A 141 2.11 -4.14 14.58
C LEU A 141 1.90 -5.60 14.17
N ASP A 142 2.14 -6.53 15.08
CA ASP A 142 1.92 -7.96 14.84
C ASP A 142 0.43 -8.27 14.62
N TRP A 143 0.17 -9.28 13.77
CA TRP A 143 -1.17 -9.79 13.49
C TRP A 143 -1.12 -11.31 13.30
N THR A 144 -2.29 -11.93 13.32
CA THR A 144 -2.50 -13.32 12.93
C THR A 144 -3.47 -13.40 11.74
N GLY A 145 -3.34 -14.42 10.90
CA GLY A 145 -4.18 -14.60 9.70
C GLY A 145 -3.64 -13.92 8.45
N THR A 146 -4.52 -13.73 7.45
CA THR A 146 -4.18 -13.17 6.14
C THR A 146 -4.54 -11.69 6.07
N ARG A 147 -3.52 -10.84 5.97
CA ARG A 147 -3.66 -9.39 5.96
C ARG A 147 -3.23 -8.81 4.62
N TYR A 148 -4.11 -8.04 4.02
CA TYR A 148 -3.79 -7.15 2.91
C TYR A 148 -3.77 -5.71 3.41
N SER A 149 -2.79 -4.93 2.97
CA SER A 149 -2.82 -3.47 3.13
C SER A 149 -2.89 -2.82 1.77
N VAL A 150 -3.86 -1.92 1.58
CA VAL A 150 -4.01 -1.12 0.38
C VAL A 150 -3.73 0.33 0.73
N VAL A 151 -2.77 0.94 0.03
CA VAL A 151 -2.38 2.34 0.23
C VAL A 151 -2.63 3.11 -1.06
N TYR A 152 -3.48 4.12 -0.99
CA TYR A 152 -3.75 5.10 -2.04
C TYR A 152 -2.84 6.29 -1.81
N PHE A 153 -2.03 6.65 -2.81
CA PHE A 153 -1.08 7.75 -2.71
C PHE A 153 -0.98 8.53 -4.02
N SER A 154 -0.49 9.77 -3.93
CA SER A 154 -0.20 10.61 -5.09
C SER A 154 1.29 10.72 -5.35
N LEU A 155 1.67 10.67 -6.63
CA LEU A 155 3.02 10.95 -7.10
C LEU A 155 3.33 12.46 -7.19
N LYS A 156 2.29 13.31 -7.20
CA LYS A 156 2.36 14.78 -7.32
C LYS A 156 1.44 15.46 -6.32
#